data_AF-A0A3D3UDM4-F1
#
_entry.id   AF-A0A3D3UDM4-F1
#
_cell.length_a   1.000
_cell.length_b   1.000
_cell.length_c   1.000
_cell.angle_alpha   90.00
_cell.angle_beta   90.00
_cell.angle_gamma   90.00
#
_symmetry.space_group_name_H-M   'P 1'
#
loop_
_entity.id
_entity.type
_entity.pdbx_description
1 polymer ?
#
loop_
_entity_poly.entity_id
_entity_poly.type
_entity_poly.pdbx_seq_one_letter_code
_entity_poly.pdbx_strand_id
1 'polypeptide(L)' 'MKELHRAELVHAERDGRSIIYSARFDCMQSLIDYLTENCCALDPGADCQQTALQCNEMGNEVENA' A
#
# COMPACT_ATOMS: atom_id res chain seq x y z
N MET A 1 -7.66 -8.22 9.72
CA MET A 1 -8.40 -7.38 8.75
C MET A 1 -9.03 -6.12 9.36
N LYS A 2 -9.58 -6.12 10.58
CA LYS A 2 -10.19 -4.91 11.17
C LYS A 2 -9.22 -3.73 11.34
N GLU A 3 -7.98 -4.00 11.77
CA GLU A 3 -6.98 -2.94 11.99
C GLU A 3 -6.50 -2.28 10.69
N LEU A 4 -6.34 -3.06 9.61
CA LEU A 4 -5.99 -2.51 8.29
C LEU A 4 -7.12 -1.65 7.70
N HIS A 5 -8.38 -2.02 7.95
CA HIS A 5 -9.53 -1.23 7.53
C HIS A 5 -9.62 0.09 8.31
N ARG A 6 -9.34 0.07 9.62
CA ARG A 6 -9.25 1.28 10.46
C ARG A 6 -8.14 2.22 10.05
N ALA A 7 -7.01 1.68 9.58
CA ALA A 7 -5.90 2.46 9.03
C ALA A 7 -6.15 2.93 7.59
N GLU A 8 -7.34 2.68 7.04
CA GLU A 8 -7.71 2.96 5.64
C GLU A 8 -6.73 2.39 4.61
N LEU A 9 -6.04 1.30 4.93
CA LEU A 9 -5.11 0.64 4.00
C LEU A 9 -5.81 -0.38 3.11
N VAL A 10 -7.06 -0.74 3.45
CA VAL A 10 -7.91 -1.65 2.67
C VAL A 10 -9.32 -1.09 2.54
N HIS A 11 -9.87 -1.14 1.33
CA HIS A 11 -11.26 -0.85 1.04
C HIS A 11 -12.08 -2.14 1.18
N ALA A 12 -13.29 -2.03 1.71
CA ALA A 12 -14.18 -3.15 1.95
C ALA A 12 -15.52 -2.86 1.29
N GLU A 13 -15.85 -3.59 0.24
CA GLU A 13 -17.11 -3.48 -0.48
C GLU A 13 -17.96 -4.72 -0.23
N ARG A 14 -19.26 -4.52 0.04
CA ARG A 14 -20.19 -5.62 0.24
C ARG A 14 -20.78 -6.06 -1.09
N ASP A 15 -20.41 -7.25 -1.54
CA ASP A 15 -20.99 -7.91 -2.70
C ASP A 15 -21.90 -9.06 -2.23
N GLY A 16 -23.18 -8.73 -2.02
CA GLY A 16 -24.20 -9.66 -1.54
C GLY A 16 -23.88 -10.29 -0.17
N ARG A 17 -23.49 -11.57 -0.19
CA ARG A 17 -23.13 -12.36 1.01
C ARG A 17 -21.63 -12.34 1.31
N SER A 18 -20.82 -11.83 0.40
CA SER A 18 -19.37 -11.69 0.52
C SER A 18 -18.96 -10.24 0.81
N ILE A 19 -17.76 -10.07 1.35
CA ILE A 19 -17.11 -8.76 1.48
C ILE A 19 -15.81 -8.85 0.71
N ILE A 20 -15.67 -8.01 -0.31
CA ILE A 20 -14.45 -7.88 -1.11
C ILE A 20 -13.55 -6.89 -0.39
N TYR A 21 -12.34 -7.33 -0.06
CA TYR A 21 -11.31 -6.47 0.51
C TYR A 21 -10.25 -6.18 -0.57
N SER A 22 -10.13 -4.93 -0.98
CA SER A 22 -9.10 -4.46 -1.90
C SER A 22 -8.06 -3.62 -1.15
N ALA A 23 -6.78 -3.79 -1.49
CA ALA A 23 -5.71 -3.01 -0.87
C ALA A 23 -5.61 -1.62 -1.53
N ARG A 24 -5.49 -0.56 -0.73
CA ARG A 24 -5.20 0.78 -1.22
C ARG A 24 -3.70 0.99 -1.29
N PHE A 25 -3.11 0.58 -2.42
CA PHE A 25 -1.66 0.66 -2.62
C PHE A 25 -1.13 2.09 -2.53
N ASP A 26 -1.89 3.09 -3.02
CA ASP A 26 -1.49 4.50 -2.96
C ASP A 26 -1.24 4.99 -1.52
N CYS A 27 -2.14 4.63 -0.60
CA CYS A 27 -2.03 5.03 0.80
C CYS A 27 -0.92 4.27 1.53
N MET A 28 -0.72 2.99 1.21
CA MET A 28 0.39 2.21 1.76
C MET A 28 1.74 2.73 1.25
N GLN A 29 1.85 3.06 -0.03
CA GLN A 29 3.07 3.61 -0.61
C GLN A 29 3.41 4.96 0.04
N SER A 30 2.42 5.86 0.17
CA SER A 30 2.62 7.15 0.84
C SER A 30 3.11 7.00 2.29
N LEU A 31 2.61 6.00 3.02
CA LEU A 31 3.08 5.71 4.38
C LEU A 31 4.52 5.22 4.40
N ILE A 32 4.88 4.33 3.46
CA ILE A 32 6.25 3.82 3.33
C ILE A 32 7.20 4.96 2.98
N ASP A 33 6.82 5.82 2.04
CA ASP A 33 7.59 6.99 1.64
C ASP A 33 7.83 7.92 2.84
N TYR A 34 6.78 8.22 3.62
CA TYR A 34 6.90 9.02 4.83
C TYR A 34 7.87 8.40 5.87
N LEU A 35 7.79 7.09 6.10
CA LEU A 35 8.65 6.40 7.06
C LEU A 35 10.11 6.32 6.60
N THR A 36 10.35 6.44 5.31
CA THR A 36 11.65 6.23 4.69
C THR A 36 12.35 7.53 4.27
N GLU A 37 11.60 8.63 4.15
CA GLU A 37 12.08 9.97 3.74
C GLU A 37 13.35 10.41 4.49
N ASN A 38 13.48 10.02 5.76
CA ASN A 38 14.62 10.38 6.61
C ASN A 38 15.36 9.16 7.20
N CYS A 39 15.21 7.97 6.60
CA CYS A 39 15.70 6.72 7.17
C CYS A 39 17.22 6.74 7.46
N CYS A 40 18.02 7.38 6.59
CA CYS A 40 19.48 7.52 6.74
C CYS A 40 19.95 8.94 7.04
N ALA A 41 19.07 9.85 7.45
CA ALA A 41 19.45 11.25 7.66
C ALA A 41 20.58 11.45 8.68
N LEU A 42 20.86 10.44 9.52
CA LEU A 42 21.85 10.44 10.58
C LEU A 42 23.16 9.68 10.23
N ASP A 43 23.20 8.92 9.14
CA ASP A 43 24.37 8.11 8.76
C ASP A 43 24.65 8.19 7.24
N PRO A 44 25.66 8.96 6.81
CA PRO A 44 26.04 9.09 5.39
C PRO A 44 26.56 7.81 4.74
N GLY A 45 26.90 6.78 5.54
CA GLY A 45 27.38 5.49 5.07
C GLY A 45 26.29 4.41 4.99
N ALA A 46 25.07 4.70 5.43
CA ALA A 46 23.97 3.75 5.41
C ALA A 46 23.37 3.64 4.01
N ASP A 47 23.45 2.43 3.42
CA ASP A 47 22.85 2.12 2.13
C ASP A 47 21.34 1.82 2.30
N CYS A 48 20.51 2.86 2.45
CA CYS A 48 19.04 2.73 2.44
C CYS A 48 18.45 2.79 1.03
N GLN A 49 19.01 2.03 0.10
CA GLN A 49 18.36 1.82 -1.19
C GLN A 49 17.02 1.10 -0.98
N GLN A 50 15.92 1.85 -1.07
CA GLN A 50 14.62 1.24 -1.26
C GLN A 50 14.60 0.53 -2.61
N THR A 51 14.65 -0.79 -2.53
CA THR A 51 14.37 -1.65 -3.67
C THR A 51 12.89 -1.47 -3.99
N ALA A 52 12.60 -0.80 -5.10
CA ALA A 52 11.24 -0.69 -5.61
C ALA A 52 10.71 -2.10 -5.90
N LEU A 53 9.68 -2.51 -5.14
CA LEU A 53 8.93 -3.71 -5.45
C LEU A 53 8.15 -3.47 -6.74
N GLN A 54 8.48 -4.18 -7.82
CA GLN A 54 7.64 -4.16 -9.02
C GLN A 54 6.33 -4.89 -8.74
N CYS A 55 5.24 -4.13 -8.62
CA CYS A 55 3.89 -4.68 -8.73
C CYS A 55 3.62 -4.99 -10.21
N ASN A 56 4.03 -6.18 -10.66
CA ASN A 56 3.74 -6.64 -12.01
C ASN A 56 2.22 -6.72 -12.23
N GLU A 57 1.78 -6.20 -13.36
CA GLU A 57 0.43 -5.77 -13.73
C GLU A 57 -0.62 -6.91 -13.80
N MET A 58 -1.13 -7.37 -12.64
CA MET A 58 -2.25 -8.33 -12.60
C MET A 58 -3.32 -7.95 -11.56
N GLY A 59 -3.75 -6.69 -11.52
CA GLY A 59 -4.74 -6.24 -10.54
C GLY A 59 -5.69 -5.11 -10.94
N ASN A 60 -5.72 -4.68 -12.21
CA ASN A 60 -6.61 -3.60 -12.62
C ASN A 60 -7.43 -3.94 -13.87
N GLU A 61 -8.23 -5.00 -13.75
CA GLU A 61 -9.52 -5.10 -14.45
C GLU A 61 -10.61 -4.78 -13.41
N VAL A 62 -10.71 -3.52 -12.99
CA VAL A 62 -11.95 -3.01 -12.38
C VAL A 62 -12.72 -2.31 -13.49
N GLU A 63 -13.51 -3.15 -14.16
CA GLU A 63 -14.63 -2.81 -15.02
C GLU A 63 -15.59 -1.84 -14.28
N ASN A 64 -15.74 -0.60 -14.75
CA ASN A 64 -17.03 -0.15 -15.25
C ASN A 64 -16.97 1.25 -15.89
N ALA A 65 -17.38 1.26 -17.17
CA ALA A 65 -18.06 2.36 -17.83
C ALA A 65 -19.57 2.03 -17.86
#